data_AF-A0A316BW45-F1
#
_entry.id   AF-A0A316BW45-F1
#
_cell.length_a   1.000
_cell.length_b   1.000
_cell.length_c   1.000
_cell.angle_alpha   90.00
_cell.angle_beta   90.00
_cell.angle_gamma   90.00
#
_symmetry.space_group_name_H-M   'P 1'
#
loop_
_entity.id
_entity.type
_entity.pdbx_description
1 polymer ?
#
loop_
_entity_poly.entity_id
_entity_poly.type
_entity_poly.pdbx_seq_one_letter_code
_entity_poly.pdbx_strand_id
1 'polypeptide(L)' 'MTTPNASIWRSSAEYEHLDVMTASDLAWEWLRRNDSYDADFEASASGRGDPTALRDHIRQRWGLRFPCRSPDATS' A
#
# COMPACT_ATOMS: atom_id res chain seq x y z
N MET A 1 -24.30 -8.04 -19.22
CA MET A 1 -23.74 -6.73 -18.84
C MET A 1 -24.61 -6.20 -17.71
N THR A 2 -24.19 -6.40 -16.46
CA THR A 2 -25.00 -6.02 -15.29
C THR A 2 -24.67 -4.57 -14.96
N THR A 3 -25.58 -3.66 -15.27
CA THR A 3 -25.43 -2.24 -14.92
C THR A 3 -25.43 -2.13 -13.39
N PRO A 4 -24.38 -1.55 -12.76
CA PRO A 4 -24.37 -1.38 -11.32
C PRO A 4 -25.54 -0.49 -10.92
N ASN A 5 -26.39 -0.99 -10.03
CA ASN A 5 -27.58 -0.28 -9.62
C ASN A 5 -27.18 0.85 -8.67
N ALA A 6 -27.19 2.08 -9.19
CA ALA A 6 -26.79 3.27 -8.45
C ALA A 6 -27.72 3.59 -7.27
N SER A 7 -28.87 2.92 -7.08
CA SER A 7 -29.69 3.06 -5.86
C SER A 7 -29.13 2.30 -4.66
N ILE A 8 -28.19 1.39 -4.89
CA ILE A 8 -27.59 0.55 -3.84
C ILE A 8 -26.54 1.30 -3.00
N TRP A 9 -26.02 2.44 -3.46
CA TRP A 9 -25.00 3.24 -2.77
C TRP A 9 -25.38 3.75 -1.35
N ARG A 10 -26.66 3.67 -0.96
CA ARG A 10 -27.16 4.00 0.40
C ARG A 10 -27.35 2.76 1.29
N SER A 11 -27.14 1.57 0.75
CA SER A 11 -27.32 0.31 1.46
C SER A 11 -26.04 -0.02 2.22
N SER A 12 -26.09 0.03 3.55
CA SER A 12 -24.94 -0.36 4.39
C SER A 12 -24.47 -1.79 4.15
N ALA A 13 -25.38 -2.70 3.74
CA ALA A 13 -25.08 -4.09 3.39
C ALA A 13 -23.99 -4.25 2.31
N GLU A 14 -23.89 -3.29 1.39
CA GLU A 14 -22.93 -3.36 0.27
C GLU A 14 -21.57 -2.76 0.63
N TYR A 15 -21.48 -2.18 1.83
CA TYR A 15 -20.25 -1.71 2.45
C TYR A 15 -19.89 -2.49 3.71
N GLU A 16 -20.60 -3.59 4.04
CA GLU A 16 -20.19 -4.49 5.14
C GLU A 16 -18.77 -5.03 4.93
N HIS A 17 -18.34 -5.17 3.67
CA HIS A 17 -16.95 -5.53 3.36
C HIS A 17 -15.93 -4.42 3.69
N LEU A 18 -16.36 -3.15 3.72
CA LEU A 18 -15.53 -2.03 4.18
C LEU A 18 -15.45 -1.97 5.71
N ASP A 19 -16.43 -2.53 6.43
CA ASP A 19 -16.40 -2.63 7.90
C ASP A 19 -15.23 -3.54 8.37
N VAL A 20 -14.84 -4.50 7.53
CA VAL A 20 -13.67 -5.36 7.74
C VAL A 20 -12.38 -4.72 7.22
N MET A 21 -12.45 -3.70 6.35
CA MET A 21 -11.29 -2.97 5.87
C MET A 21 -10.78 -2.03 6.94
N THR A 22 -9.66 -2.42 7.55
CA THR A 22 -8.92 -1.54 8.46
C THR A 22 -8.46 -0.27 7.72
N ALA A 23 -8.24 0.82 8.45
CA ALA A 23 -7.67 2.05 7.88
C ALA A 23 -6.35 1.81 7.13
N SER A 24 -5.61 0.77 7.51
CA SER A 24 -4.38 0.33 6.82
C SER A 24 -4.65 -0.26 5.43
N ASP A 25 -5.74 -1.00 5.26
CA ASP A 25 -6.11 -1.60 3.97
C ASP A 25 -6.53 -0.52 2.96
N LEU A 26 -7.33 0.44 3.43
CA LEU A 26 -7.68 1.63 2.63
C LEU A 26 -6.44 2.45 2.29
N ALA A 27 -5.57 2.75 3.26
CA ALA A 27 -4.33 3.48 2.99
C ALA A 27 -3.45 2.74 1.97
N TRP A 28 -3.43 1.41 1.98
CA TRP A 28 -2.70 0.60 1.02
C TRP A 28 -3.30 0.62 -0.39
N GLU A 29 -4.63 0.58 -0.51
CA GLU A 29 -5.36 0.74 -1.78
C GLU A 29 -5.07 2.10 -2.43
N TRP A 30 -5.04 3.17 -1.64
CA TRP A 30 -4.67 4.51 -2.13
C TRP A 30 -3.21 4.57 -2.56
N LEU A 31 -2.31 3.94 -1.82
CA LEU A 31 -0.89 3.95 -2.11
C LEU A 31 -0.55 3.18 -3.39
N ARG A 32 -1.13 1.99 -3.59
CA ARG A 32 -0.89 1.18 -4.80
C ARG A 32 -1.44 1.80 -6.09
N ARG A 33 -2.41 2.71 -5.98
CA ARG A 33 -3.01 3.42 -7.11
C ARG A 33 -2.29 4.72 -7.46
N ASN A 34 -1.23 5.07 -6.72
CA ASN A 34 -0.46 6.27 -6.97
C ASN A 34 0.74 5.98 -7.89
N ASP A 35 0.74 6.54 -9.10
CA ASP A 35 1.82 6.36 -10.07
C ASP A 35 3.21 6.79 -9.56
N SER A 36 3.27 7.77 -8.65
CA SER A 36 4.54 8.16 -8.03
C SER A 36 5.07 7.10 -7.07
N TYR A 37 4.18 6.43 -6.34
CA TYR A 37 4.57 5.32 -5.48
C TYR A 37 5.03 4.12 -6.30
N ASP A 38 4.34 3.83 -7.41
CA ASP A 38 4.73 2.78 -8.35
C ASP A 38 6.14 3.01 -8.91
N ALA A 39 6.44 4.23 -9.36
CA ALA A 39 7.78 4.59 -9.84
C ALA A 39 8.86 4.51 -8.74
N ASP A 40 8.57 4.98 -7.52
CA ASP A 40 9.50 4.87 -6.38
C ASP A 40 9.73 3.40 -5.99
N PHE A 41 8.68 2.57 -6.05
CA PHE A 41 8.74 1.14 -5.76
C PHE A 41 9.55 0.39 -6.82
N GLU A 42 9.31 0.63 -8.11
CA GLU A 42 10.07 0.04 -9.21
C GLU A 42 11.55 0.43 -9.16
N ALA A 43 11.86 1.70 -8.84
CA ALA A 43 13.24 2.13 -8.60
C ALA A 43 13.89 1.32 -7.47
N SER A 44 13.11 0.97 -6.44
CA SER A 44 13.55 0.15 -5.30
C SER A 44 13.69 -1.33 -5.60
N ALA A 45 12.79 -1.88 -6.40
CA ALA A 45 12.82 -3.28 -6.84
C ALA A 45 13.93 -3.52 -7.87
N SER A 46 14.24 -2.52 -8.70
CA SER A 46 15.30 -2.56 -9.72
C SER A 46 16.71 -2.71 -9.15
N GLY A 47 16.90 -2.58 -7.83
CA GLY A 47 18.20 -2.74 -7.17
C GLY A 47 19.25 -1.69 -7.58
N ARG A 48 18.82 -0.60 -8.23
CA ARG A 48 19.69 0.41 -8.81
C ARG A 48 19.92 1.53 -7.79
N GLY A 49 20.81 1.29 -6.83
CA GLY A 49 21.15 2.26 -5.78
C GLY A 49 21.37 1.60 -4.43
N ASP A 50 21.65 2.42 -3.41
CA ASP A 50 21.76 1.93 -2.05
C ASP A 50 20.37 1.56 -1.50
N PRO A 51 20.13 0.30 -1.12
CA PRO A 51 18.82 -0.16 -0.67
C PRO A 51 18.38 0.46 0.67
N THR A 52 19.32 1.01 1.44
CA THR A 52 19.03 1.71 2.69
C THR A 52 18.52 3.11 2.41
N ALA A 53 19.21 3.86 1.56
CA ALA A 53 18.82 5.20 1.13
C ALA A 53 17.44 5.20 0.45
N LEU A 54 17.16 4.18 -0.35
CA LEU A 54 15.89 4.06 -1.05
C LEU A 54 14.73 3.65 -0.12
N ARG A 55 15.00 2.75 0.84
CA ARG A 55 14.03 2.44 1.90
C ARG A 55 13.75 3.66 2.78
N ASP A 56 14.77 4.46 3.07
CA ASP A 56 14.63 5.68 3.83
C ASP A 56 13.83 6.75 3.05
N HIS A 57 14.06 6.87 1.74
CA HIS A 57 13.27 7.72 0.86
C HIS A 57 11.78 7.33 0.85
N ILE A 58 11.47 6.04 0.67
CA ILE A 58 10.08 5.54 0.69
C ILE A 58 9.44 5.76 2.07
N ARG A 59 10.20 5.57 3.16
CA ARG A 59 9.76 5.85 4.53
C ARG A 59 9.38 7.31 4.74
N GLN A 60 10.26 8.24 4.34
CA GLN A 60 10.03 9.67 4.55
C GLN A 60 8.92 10.22 3.65
N ARG A 61 8.85 9.75 2.40
CA ARG A 61 7.91 10.27 1.40
C ARG A 61 6.49 9.73 1.58
N TRP A 62 6.35 8.45 1.93
CA TRP A 62 5.06 7.76 2.00
C TRP A 62 4.65 7.40 3.43
N GLY A 63 5.48 7.66 4.44
CA GLY A 63 5.20 7.33 5.84
C GLY A 63 5.22 5.83 6.15
N LEU A 64 5.69 5.00 5.21
CA LEU A 64 5.68 3.53 5.35
C LEU A 64 6.81 3.04 6.25
N ARG A 65 6.49 2.26 7.28
CA ARG A 65 7.51 1.61 8.12
C ARG A 65 7.64 0.14 7.77
N PHE A 66 8.58 -0.18 6.88
CA PHE A 66 8.95 -1.58 6.66
C PHE A 66 9.60 -2.17 7.92
N PRO A 67 9.21 -3.37 8.37
CA PRO A 67 9.96 -4.08 9.39
C PRO A 67 11.39 -4.26 8.88
N CYS A 68 12.38 -3.79 9.64
CA CYS A 68 13.76 -4.15 9.36
C CYS A 68 13.82 -5.68 9.44
N ARG A 69 14.29 -6.35 8.39
CA ARG A 69 14.63 -7.77 8.48
C ARG A 69 15.61 -7.88 9.64
N SER A 70 15.22 -8.60 10.69
CA SER A 70 16.13 -8.89 11.79
C SER A 70 17.42 -9.43 11.15
N PRO A 71 18.61 -8.91 11.51
CA PRO A 71 19.83 -9.57 11.11
C PRO A 71 19.69 -11.01 11.59
N ASP A 72 19.84 -11.92 10.63
CA ASP A 72 19.78 -13.34 10.85
C ASP A 72 20.60 -13.68 12.10
N ALA A 73 19.91 -14.11 13.16
CA ALA A 73 20.54 -14.60 14.36
C ALA A 73 21.02 -16.03 14.05
N THR A 74 22.08 -16.15 13.26
CA THR A 74 22.88 -17.37 13.24
C THR A 74 23.78 -17.34 14.48
N SER A 75 23.41 -18.10 15.50
CA SER A 75 24.32 -18.73 16.47
C SER A 75 23.66 -19.97 17.05
#